data_AF-A0A7S4UXM2-F1
#
_entry.id   AF-A0A7S4UXM2-F1
#
_cell.length_a   1.000
_cell.length_b   1.000
_cell.length_c   1.000
_cell.angle_alpha   90.00
_cell.angle_beta   90.00
_cell.angle_gamma   90.00
#
_symmetry.space_group_name_H-M   'P 1'
#
loop_
_entity.id
_entity.type
_entity.pdbx_description
1 polymer ?
#
loop_
_entity_poly.entity_id
_entity_poly.type
_entity_poly.pdbx_seq_one_letter_code
_entity_poly.pdbx_strand_id
1 'polypeptide(L)'
;MMDMKRMQLFHACVLVCGLVFLLELPSSCLSHMLPMNDAEQIQFAHAQYAQYGGYGYPMDYRGVRMRGPPPPMRYRPKMSGSPSQAREYRPRPEEIRPRYAGDVDKEMPPLPRGMELQRVSMPRAVDLQIDTSVMGNVESRPAQQVLDGTLADFDSSIVRKRVDEMWKLNVRFGEERSPFNVHLDQVADRYVLTKGFQLIRDELMLGFNRYSADPITSQACAADLSLPSVLTTCGYTNCGDRICQNAVKAYAQTVASRFASVTEYGEAKPEVFCPTGGGTDSGPTLAHVTVAHQIDKPIRNQIYNGNPHSYVLVNIDINTHCGHYDSGDKITFGKAQESKFRDARAACGAIVGTLTGYNPNNGVHVRLRADLGEENFEFLSNNKILADDGSDVTFLVAAAIVSVQGMRNTLRALAENELDERGLGHVTACVNVNNAGPDECLVYCARGTVFDGKIKEQGLGTDATKYTARTYVGADGKKKVKLLYGNVSVEVEEFMISTRTYNVNKAS
;
A
#
# COMPACT_ATOMS: atom_id res chain seq x y z
N MET A 1 11.68 -45.93 -36.48
CA MET A 1 12.28 -46.72 -35.38
C MET A 1 13.11 -45.78 -34.54
N MET A 2 12.55 -45.33 -33.42
CA MET A 2 13.24 -44.52 -32.41
C MET A 2 13.81 -45.44 -31.34
N ASP A 3 15.03 -45.13 -30.90
CA ASP A 3 15.88 -45.96 -30.06
C ASP A 3 15.39 -46.02 -28.60
N MET A 4 14.96 -47.22 -28.19
CA MET A 4 14.40 -47.54 -26.88
C MET A 4 15.40 -47.39 -25.71
N LYS A 5 16.69 -47.14 -25.97
CA LYS A 5 17.70 -46.98 -24.90
C LYS A 5 17.68 -45.61 -24.21
N ARG A 6 17.05 -44.58 -24.78
CA ARG A 6 16.97 -43.25 -24.14
C ARG A 6 15.79 -43.09 -23.16
N MET A 7 14.77 -43.94 -23.22
CA MET A 7 13.62 -43.87 -22.30
C MET A 7 13.87 -44.53 -20.93
N GLN A 8 14.86 -45.44 -20.83
CA GLN A 8 15.19 -46.11 -19.57
C GLN A 8 16.14 -45.29 -18.68
N LEU A 9 16.93 -44.36 -19.26
CA LEU A 9 17.78 -43.47 -18.48
C LEU A 9 17.00 -42.34 -17.79
N PHE A 10 15.86 -41.92 -18.36
CA PHE A 10 15.05 -40.83 -17.81
C PHE A 10 14.21 -41.26 -16.60
N HIS A 11 13.74 -42.52 -16.57
CA HIS A 11 13.01 -43.06 -15.42
C HIS A 11 13.90 -43.43 -14.22
N ALA A 12 15.18 -43.73 -14.43
CA ALA A 12 16.11 -44.01 -13.34
C ALA A 12 16.56 -42.74 -12.59
N CYS A 13 16.72 -41.59 -13.29
CA CYS A 13 17.07 -40.32 -12.64
C CYS A 13 15.95 -39.74 -11.78
N VAL A 14 14.68 -39.94 -12.16
CA VAL A 14 13.54 -39.40 -11.40
C VAL A 14 13.27 -40.21 -10.12
N LEU A 15 13.62 -41.50 -10.10
CA LEU A 15 13.47 -42.35 -8.91
C LEU A 15 14.64 -42.26 -7.92
N VAL A 16 15.85 -41.88 -8.36
CA VAL A 16 17.01 -41.71 -7.45
C VAL A 16 17.04 -40.31 -6.81
N CYS A 17 16.54 -39.27 -7.48
CA CYS A 17 16.45 -37.93 -6.88
C CYS A 17 15.26 -37.76 -5.91
N GLY A 18 14.25 -38.63 -5.98
CA GLY A 18 13.05 -38.56 -5.12
C GLY A 18 13.19 -39.17 -3.72
N LEU A 19 14.31 -39.84 -3.41
CA LEU A 19 14.48 -40.58 -2.15
C LEU A 19 15.67 -40.15 -1.28
N VAL A 20 16.34 -39.03 -1.61
CA VAL A 20 17.49 -38.49 -0.83
C VAL A 20 17.19 -37.07 -0.31
N PHE A 21 15.99 -36.86 0.22
CA PHE A 21 15.63 -35.65 0.98
C PHE A 21 15.09 -35.99 2.37
N LEU A 22 15.69 -36.99 2.99
CA LEU A 22 15.59 -37.29 4.41
C LEU A 22 17.00 -37.70 4.85
N LEU A 23 17.79 -36.72 5.30
CA LEU A 23 18.84 -36.80 6.33
C LEU A 23 19.83 -35.63 6.16
N GLU A 24 20.30 -35.15 7.31
CA GLU A 24 21.08 -33.95 7.59
C GLU A 24 22.33 -33.75 6.73
N LEU A 25 22.56 -32.51 6.26
CA LEU A 25 23.90 -32.04 5.84
C LEU A 25 24.15 -30.57 6.25
N PRO A 26 25.42 -30.19 6.46
CA PRO A 26 25.83 -29.05 7.27
C PRO A 26 26.00 -27.74 6.48
N SER A 27 26.09 -26.65 7.24
CA SER A 27 25.95 -25.22 6.87
C SER A 27 27.02 -24.62 5.94
N SER A 28 27.67 -25.36 5.04
CA SER A 28 28.80 -24.85 4.24
C SER A 28 28.70 -25.00 2.72
N CYS A 29 27.51 -25.23 2.13
CA CYS A 29 27.33 -25.32 0.67
C CYS A 29 26.35 -24.30 0.06
N LEU A 30 26.08 -23.18 0.74
CA LEU A 30 25.10 -22.16 0.31
C LEU A 30 25.75 -20.96 -0.41
N SER A 31 26.66 -21.20 -1.35
CA SER A 31 27.32 -20.13 -2.11
C SER A 31 27.29 -20.27 -3.64
N HIS A 32 26.44 -21.14 -4.20
CA HIS A 32 26.15 -21.16 -5.64
C HIS A 32 24.70 -21.54 -5.92
N MET A 33 23.76 -20.62 -5.64
CA MET A 33 22.51 -20.56 -6.40
C MET A 33 22.69 -19.50 -7.47
N LEU A 34 22.77 -19.93 -8.73
CA LEU A 34 22.74 -19.02 -9.87
C LEU A 34 21.36 -18.32 -9.91
N PRO A 35 21.29 -17.03 -10.30
CA PRO A 35 20.03 -16.33 -10.43
C PRO A 35 19.19 -16.98 -11.54
N MET A 36 17.89 -17.19 -11.27
CA MET A 36 16.91 -17.56 -12.29
C MET A 36 16.91 -16.50 -13.38
N ASN A 37 17.02 -16.93 -14.63
CA ASN A 37 16.91 -16.01 -15.76
C ASN A 37 15.44 -15.60 -15.99
N ASP A 38 15.23 -14.50 -16.69
CA ASP A 38 13.91 -13.87 -16.85
C ASP A 38 12.88 -14.80 -17.51
N ALA A 39 13.31 -15.77 -18.34
CA ALA A 39 12.42 -16.75 -18.95
C ALA A 39 11.85 -17.74 -17.91
N GLU A 40 12.64 -18.11 -16.91
CA GLU A 40 12.22 -18.97 -15.80
C GLU A 40 11.30 -18.22 -14.82
N GLN A 41 11.53 -16.91 -14.62
CA GLN A 41 10.64 -16.06 -13.82
C GLN A 41 9.28 -15.84 -14.48
N ILE A 42 9.25 -15.66 -15.80
CA ILE A 42 8.01 -15.55 -16.59
C ILE A 42 7.24 -16.89 -16.54
N GLN A 43 7.90 -18.03 -16.68
CA GLN A 43 7.23 -19.33 -16.55
C GLN A 43 6.69 -19.57 -15.14
N PHE A 44 7.40 -19.14 -14.09
CA PHE A 44 6.92 -19.23 -12.71
C PHE A 44 5.70 -18.32 -12.45
N ALA A 45 5.70 -17.10 -13.00
CA ALA A 45 4.57 -16.18 -12.93
C ALA A 45 3.33 -16.71 -13.68
N HIS A 46 3.52 -17.31 -14.86
CA HIS A 46 2.45 -17.96 -15.61
C HIS A 46 1.89 -19.20 -14.89
N ALA A 47 2.75 -19.97 -14.21
CA ALA A 47 2.33 -21.12 -13.41
C ALA A 47 1.50 -20.70 -12.18
N GLN A 48 1.86 -19.60 -11.51
CA GLN A 48 1.04 -19.05 -10.43
C GLN A 48 -0.29 -18.45 -10.93
N TYR A 49 -0.30 -17.82 -12.10
CA TYR A 49 -1.53 -17.27 -12.69
C TYR A 49 -2.55 -18.36 -13.05
N ALA A 50 -2.08 -19.52 -13.51
CA ALA A 50 -2.92 -20.68 -13.79
C ALA A 50 -3.44 -21.38 -12.51
N GLN A 51 -2.73 -21.23 -11.38
CA GLN A 51 -3.07 -21.89 -10.11
C GLN A 51 -4.06 -21.09 -9.24
N TYR A 52 -4.17 -19.77 -9.46
CA TYR A 52 -5.03 -18.87 -8.65
C TYR A 52 -6.11 -18.11 -9.44
N GLY A 53 -6.19 -18.26 -10.77
CA GLY A 53 -7.17 -17.57 -11.62
C GLY A 53 -8.27 -18.50 -12.13
N GLY A 54 -9.33 -18.72 -11.35
CA GLY A 54 -10.38 -19.68 -11.71
C GLY A 54 -11.75 -19.46 -11.06
N TYR A 55 -12.28 -18.23 -11.04
CA TYR A 55 -13.73 -18.01 -10.86
C TYR A 55 -14.23 -16.95 -11.85
N GLY A 56 -14.34 -17.36 -13.11
CA GLY A 56 -15.20 -16.69 -14.09
C GLY A 56 -16.56 -17.38 -14.13
N TYR A 57 -17.63 -16.67 -13.82
CA TYR A 57 -18.99 -17.13 -14.09
C TYR A 57 -19.17 -17.36 -15.60
N PRO A 58 -19.69 -18.51 -16.05
CA PRO A 58 -20.14 -18.65 -17.42
C PRO A 58 -21.52 -17.97 -17.57
N MET A 59 -21.55 -16.79 -18.18
CA MET A 59 -22.81 -16.21 -18.67
C MET A 59 -23.19 -16.88 -19.99
N ASP A 60 -24.17 -17.78 -19.93
CA ASP A 60 -24.81 -18.40 -21.10
C ASP A 60 -25.75 -17.37 -21.75
N TYR A 61 -25.31 -16.77 -22.86
CA TYR A 61 -26.16 -15.95 -23.71
C TYR A 61 -26.98 -16.82 -24.66
N ARG A 62 -28.07 -17.42 -24.16
CA ARG A 62 -29.19 -17.84 -25.01
C ARG A 62 -30.53 -17.49 -24.37
N GLY A 63 -31.19 -16.49 -24.96
CA GLY A 63 -32.64 -16.35 -24.88
C GLY A 63 -33.19 -15.25 -23.98
N VAL A 64 -32.89 -13.97 -24.28
CA VAL A 64 -33.75 -12.85 -23.83
C VAL A 64 -33.96 -11.88 -24.99
N ARG A 65 -35.22 -11.74 -25.43
CA ARG A 65 -35.64 -10.70 -26.38
C ARG A 65 -35.59 -9.34 -25.69
N MET A 66 -34.76 -8.43 -26.21
CA MET A 66 -34.73 -7.01 -25.82
C MET A 66 -36.07 -6.34 -26.17
N ARG A 67 -36.76 -5.76 -25.17
CA ARG A 67 -37.76 -4.70 -25.41
C ARG A 67 -37.00 -3.37 -25.51
N GLY A 68 -37.36 -2.55 -26.50
CA GLY A 68 -36.65 -1.30 -26.83
C GLY A 68 -36.67 -0.23 -25.72
N PRO A 69 -35.87 0.84 -25.89
CA PRO A 69 -35.65 1.84 -24.85
C PRO A 69 -36.88 2.76 -24.66
N PRO A 70 -37.09 3.28 -23.43
CA PRO A 70 -38.15 4.25 -23.16
C PRO A 70 -37.81 5.63 -23.75
N PRO A 71 -38.83 6.48 -24.03
CA PRO A 71 -38.62 7.80 -24.62
C PRO A 71 -38.05 8.82 -23.61
N PRO A 72 -37.38 9.90 -24.10
CA PRO A 72 -36.68 10.86 -23.25
C PRO A 72 -37.62 11.83 -22.53
N MET A 73 -37.35 12.06 -21.24
CA MET A 73 -38.00 13.08 -20.41
C MET A 73 -37.50 14.49 -20.75
N ARG A 74 -38.43 15.43 -20.96
CA ARG A 74 -38.15 16.87 -21.11
C ARG A 74 -38.00 17.54 -19.74
N TYR A 75 -36.86 18.18 -19.50
CA TYR A 75 -36.67 19.09 -18.36
C TYR A 75 -37.20 20.50 -18.70
N ARG A 76 -38.00 21.07 -17.79
CA ARG A 76 -38.31 22.51 -17.74
C ARG A 76 -37.56 23.15 -16.57
N PRO A 77 -36.95 24.34 -16.72
CA PRO A 77 -36.33 25.04 -15.61
C PRO A 77 -37.36 25.91 -14.88
N LYS A 78 -37.26 26.02 -13.55
CA LYS A 78 -37.87 27.12 -12.77
C LYS A 78 -36.79 27.80 -11.94
N MET A 79 -36.80 29.13 -12.01
CA MET A 79 -35.92 30.06 -11.31
C MET A 79 -36.35 30.29 -9.84
N SER A 80 -35.35 30.68 -9.04
CA SER A 80 -35.33 31.66 -7.92
C SER A 80 -36.38 31.58 -6.79
N GLY A 81 -35.88 31.43 -5.55
CA GLY A 81 -36.57 31.78 -4.30
C GLY A 81 -35.62 31.72 -3.09
N SER A 82 -35.66 32.75 -2.23
CA SER A 82 -34.75 33.15 -1.15
C SER A 82 -34.75 32.27 0.13
N PRO A 83 -33.77 32.44 1.06
CA PRO A 83 -33.56 31.56 2.21
C PRO A 83 -34.33 32.04 3.45
N SER A 84 -35.24 31.22 3.98
CA SER A 84 -35.60 31.22 5.41
C SER A 84 -36.41 29.98 5.76
N GLN A 85 -36.17 29.44 6.95
CA GLN A 85 -36.87 28.34 7.63
C GLN A 85 -36.35 26.91 7.37
N ALA A 86 -35.20 26.58 7.96
CA ALA A 86 -34.92 25.20 8.35
C ALA A 86 -35.61 24.95 9.71
N ARG A 87 -36.74 24.24 9.71
CA ARG A 87 -37.31 23.60 10.91
C ARG A 87 -36.76 22.17 10.99
N GLU A 88 -36.25 21.81 12.17
CA GLU A 88 -35.82 20.46 12.55
C GLU A 88 -36.90 19.42 12.21
N TYR A 89 -36.51 18.39 11.46
CA TYR A 89 -37.28 17.17 11.32
C TYR A 89 -36.67 16.11 12.25
N ARG A 90 -37.37 15.77 13.34
CA ARG A 90 -37.11 14.56 14.14
C ARG A 90 -38.16 13.51 13.79
N PRO A 91 -37.78 12.32 13.28
CA PRO A 91 -38.74 11.24 13.10
C PRO A 91 -39.16 10.64 14.44
N ARG A 92 -40.43 10.23 14.54
CA ARG A 92 -41.01 9.56 15.72
C ARG A 92 -40.70 8.05 15.73
N PRO A 93 -40.68 7.39 16.90
CA PRO A 93 -40.09 6.04 17.09
C PRO A 93 -40.90 4.84 16.53
N GLU A 94 -41.83 5.04 15.61
CA GLU A 94 -42.77 3.96 15.19
C GLU A 94 -42.63 3.52 13.71
N GLU A 95 -41.67 4.05 12.95
CA GLU A 95 -41.47 3.70 11.54
C GLU A 95 -40.19 2.90 11.26
N ILE A 96 -39.93 1.81 12.01
CA ILE A 96 -39.03 0.74 11.52
C ILE A 96 -39.57 -0.62 11.98
N ARG A 97 -40.31 -1.31 11.10
CA ARG A 97 -40.46 -2.78 11.15
C ARG A 97 -40.17 -3.34 9.75
N PRO A 98 -39.30 -4.37 9.63
CA PRO A 98 -39.16 -5.07 8.36
C PRO A 98 -40.38 -5.95 8.10
N ARG A 99 -41.05 -5.71 6.95
CA ARG A 99 -41.93 -6.70 6.33
C ARG A 99 -41.05 -7.72 5.62
N TYR A 100 -41.07 -8.98 6.04
CA TYR A 100 -41.04 -10.18 5.19
C TYR A 100 -41.25 -11.40 6.10
N ALA A 101 -42.52 -11.72 6.35
CA ALA A 101 -42.95 -13.06 6.73
C ALA A 101 -43.85 -13.54 5.59
N GLY A 102 -43.45 -14.61 4.92
CA GLY A 102 -44.21 -15.24 3.86
C GLY A 102 -43.92 -16.73 3.89
N ASP A 103 -44.97 -17.50 4.16
CA ASP A 103 -45.02 -18.95 4.28
C ASP A 103 -44.48 -19.69 3.04
N VAL A 104 -43.68 -20.74 3.27
CA VAL A 104 -43.56 -21.86 2.33
C VAL A 104 -43.37 -23.17 3.11
N ASP A 105 -44.47 -23.70 3.64
CA ASP A 105 -44.65 -25.16 3.78
C ASP A 105 -44.98 -25.72 2.38
N LYS A 106 -43.98 -26.24 1.67
CA LYS A 106 -44.16 -27.16 0.53
C LYS A 106 -43.02 -28.17 0.46
N GLU A 107 -43.37 -29.41 0.80
CA GLU A 107 -42.82 -30.71 0.41
C GLU A 107 -41.50 -30.74 -0.40
N MET A 108 -40.45 -31.32 0.18
CA MET A 108 -39.28 -31.81 -0.56
C MET A 108 -39.57 -33.19 -1.20
N PRO A 109 -39.08 -33.47 -2.42
CA PRO A 109 -39.18 -34.80 -3.02
C PRO A 109 -38.22 -35.80 -2.34
N PRO A 110 -38.54 -37.10 -2.32
CA PRO A 110 -37.69 -38.11 -1.66
C PRO A 110 -36.42 -38.38 -2.47
N LEU A 111 -35.33 -38.66 -1.75
CA LEU A 111 -34.05 -39.10 -2.30
C LEU A 111 -34.17 -40.45 -3.04
N PRO A 112 -33.37 -40.70 -4.09
CA PRO A 112 -33.35 -41.96 -4.80
C PRO A 112 -32.91 -43.12 -3.89
N ARG A 113 -33.60 -44.26 -3.98
CA ARG A 113 -33.19 -45.51 -3.31
C ARG A 113 -31.89 -46.04 -3.93
N GLY A 114 -30.85 -46.25 -3.13
CA GLY A 114 -29.67 -47.00 -3.56
C GLY A 114 -28.29 -46.62 -3.00
N MET A 115 -28.16 -45.70 -2.04
CA MET A 115 -26.87 -45.44 -1.38
C MET A 115 -26.94 -45.77 0.12
N GLU A 116 -26.45 -46.95 0.48
CA GLU A 116 -26.10 -47.30 1.86
C GLU A 116 -24.88 -46.47 2.28
N LEU A 117 -25.04 -45.61 3.29
CA LEU A 117 -23.92 -45.07 4.05
C LEU A 117 -23.51 -46.14 5.07
N GLN A 118 -22.34 -46.76 4.83
CA GLN A 118 -21.66 -47.58 5.83
C GLN A 118 -21.44 -46.76 7.11
N ARG A 119 -22.06 -47.19 8.22
CA ARG A 119 -21.70 -46.73 9.55
C ARG A 119 -20.32 -47.26 9.91
N VAL A 120 -19.31 -46.39 9.86
CA VAL A 120 -18.03 -46.65 10.54
C VAL A 120 -18.23 -46.29 12.02
N SER A 121 -18.17 -47.30 12.88
CA SER A 121 -18.20 -47.13 14.34
C SER A 121 -16.88 -46.53 14.83
N MET A 122 -16.93 -45.35 15.45
CA MET A 122 -15.80 -44.81 16.21
C MET A 122 -15.66 -45.55 17.56
N PRO A 123 -14.45 -45.89 18.01
CA PRO A 123 -14.24 -46.44 19.35
C PRO A 123 -14.47 -45.38 20.43
N ARG A 124 -14.88 -45.86 21.62
CA ARG A 124 -15.23 -45.08 22.81
C ARG A 124 -14.11 -44.13 23.25
N ALA A 125 -14.53 -42.99 23.80
CA ALA A 125 -13.69 -41.99 24.45
C ALA A 125 -12.68 -42.63 25.41
N VAL A 126 -11.41 -42.32 25.21
CA VAL A 126 -10.36 -42.52 26.20
C VAL A 126 -10.33 -41.24 27.03
N ASP A 127 -10.61 -41.37 28.32
CA ASP A 127 -10.44 -40.30 29.30
C ASP A 127 -8.96 -39.88 29.34
N LEU A 128 -8.63 -38.79 28.66
CA LEU A 128 -7.39 -38.05 28.88
C LEU A 128 -7.61 -37.14 30.08
N GLN A 129 -7.22 -37.60 31.27
CA GLN A 129 -6.97 -36.71 32.40
C GLN A 129 -5.81 -35.78 32.02
N ILE A 130 -6.14 -34.53 31.74
CA ILE A 130 -5.14 -33.47 31.62
C ILE A 130 -4.70 -33.14 33.05
N ASP A 131 -3.44 -33.48 33.34
CA ASP A 131 -2.76 -33.11 34.58
C ASP A 131 -2.58 -31.59 34.64
N THR A 132 -3.35 -30.93 35.50
CA THR A 132 -3.31 -29.47 35.71
C THR A 132 -2.15 -29.02 36.60
N SER A 133 -1.25 -29.91 37.01
CA SER A 133 -0.15 -29.59 37.92
C SER A 133 1.11 -29.00 37.25
N VAL A 134 1.13 -28.85 35.92
CA VAL A 134 2.27 -28.26 35.16
C VAL A 134 2.01 -26.82 34.68
N MET A 135 0.86 -26.23 35.02
CA MET A 135 0.66 -24.78 34.88
C MET A 135 1.31 -24.08 36.07
N GLY A 136 2.63 -23.90 35.99
CA GLY A 136 3.35 -23.00 36.88
C GLY A 136 2.66 -21.63 36.89
N ASN A 137 2.48 -21.08 38.08
CA ASN A 137 1.91 -19.77 38.35
C ASN A 137 2.45 -18.69 37.40
N VAL A 138 1.76 -18.48 36.28
CA VAL A 138 1.75 -17.19 35.60
C VAL A 138 0.61 -16.46 36.30
N GLU A 139 0.97 -15.62 37.27
CA GLU A 139 0.05 -14.60 37.76
C GLU A 139 -0.41 -13.79 36.54
N SER A 140 -1.60 -14.13 36.04
CA SER A 140 -2.33 -13.26 35.15
C SER A 140 -2.50 -11.96 35.92
N ARG A 141 -1.83 -10.88 35.48
CA ARG A 141 -2.15 -9.52 35.94
C ARG A 141 -3.53 -9.20 35.38
N PRO A 142 -4.64 -9.36 36.13
CA PRO A 142 -5.96 -9.32 35.53
C PRO A 142 -6.50 -7.90 35.71
N ALA A 143 -6.78 -7.22 34.60
CA ALA A 143 -7.74 -6.10 34.49
C ALA A 143 -7.55 -4.83 35.37
N GLN A 144 -6.67 -4.80 36.37
CA GLN A 144 -6.63 -3.74 37.37
C GLN A 144 -5.85 -2.51 36.90
N GLN A 145 -4.87 -2.67 36.00
CA GLN A 145 -4.19 -1.54 35.34
C GLN A 145 -5.10 -0.77 34.37
N VAL A 146 -6.21 -1.36 33.91
CA VAL A 146 -7.19 -0.65 33.06
C VAL A 146 -8.02 0.35 33.89
N LEU A 147 -8.06 0.21 35.23
CA LEU A 147 -8.86 1.05 36.12
C LEU A 147 -8.13 2.30 36.63
N ASP A 148 -6.79 2.31 36.64
CA ASP A 148 -6.00 3.44 37.17
C ASP A 148 -5.55 4.45 36.08
N GLY A 149 -5.89 4.20 34.81
CA GLY A 149 -5.61 5.12 33.70
C GLY A 149 -4.14 5.22 33.27
N THR A 150 -3.22 4.51 33.92
CA THR A 150 -1.79 4.48 33.56
C THR A 150 -1.51 3.42 32.50
N LEU A 151 -1.06 3.84 31.32
CA LEU A 151 -0.59 2.93 30.27
C LEU A 151 0.68 2.19 30.71
N ALA A 152 0.85 0.95 30.23
CA ALA A 152 2.10 0.23 30.42
C ALA A 152 3.30 0.99 29.82
N ASP A 153 4.48 0.88 30.43
CA ASP A 153 5.70 1.48 29.90
C ASP A 153 6.05 0.89 28.52
N PHE A 154 6.45 1.76 27.60
CA PHE A 154 6.85 1.35 26.25
C PHE A 154 8.31 0.88 26.22
N ASP A 155 8.52 -0.37 25.80
CA ASP A 155 9.85 -0.89 25.47
C ASP A 155 10.07 -0.87 23.95
N SER A 156 10.74 0.20 23.50
CA SER A 156 11.08 0.45 22.10
C SER A 156 12.25 -0.36 21.56
N SER A 157 12.92 -1.21 22.37
CA SER A 157 14.15 -1.91 21.99
C SER A 157 14.00 -2.74 20.70
N ILE A 158 12.91 -3.50 20.59
CA ILE A 158 12.63 -4.33 19.41
C ILE A 158 12.30 -3.44 18.20
N VAL A 159 11.51 -2.38 18.38
CA VAL A 159 11.11 -1.46 17.30
C VAL A 159 12.32 -0.71 16.76
N ARG A 160 13.20 -0.19 17.63
CA ARG A 160 14.47 0.45 17.26
C ARG A 160 15.32 -0.48 16.41
N LYS A 161 15.45 -1.75 16.83
CA LYS A 161 16.18 -2.76 16.07
C LYS A 161 15.59 -2.93 14.65
N ARG A 162 14.26 -2.95 14.51
CA ARG A 162 13.62 -3.04 13.18
C ARG A 162 13.87 -1.80 12.33
N VAL A 163 13.76 -0.61 12.89
CA VAL A 163 14.08 0.64 12.20
C VAL A 163 15.53 0.61 11.71
N ASP A 164 16.48 0.21 12.55
CA ASP A 164 17.89 0.14 12.17
C ASP A 164 18.17 -0.93 11.09
N GLU A 165 17.45 -2.07 11.10
CA GLU A 165 17.53 -3.05 10.00
C GLU A 165 16.92 -2.53 8.69
N MET A 166 15.82 -1.78 8.75
CA MET A 166 15.18 -1.21 7.55
C MET A 166 16.12 -0.22 6.84
N TRP A 167 16.89 0.55 7.59
CA TRP A 167 17.89 1.47 7.06
C TRP A 167 19.12 0.77 6.43
N LYS A 168 19.31 -0.54 6.66
CA LYS A 168 20.34 -1.35 5.98
C LYS A 168 19.88 -1.91 4.64
N LEU A 169 18.58 -1.82 4.32
CA LEU A 169 18.08 -2.26 3.03
C LEU A 169 18.67 -1.41 1.91
N ASN A 170 19.19 -2.08 0.89
CA ASN A 170 19.65 -1.42 -0.33
C ASN A 170 18.44 -1.04 -1.18
N VAL A 171 18.27 0.26 -1.43
CA VAL A 171 17.14 0.82 -2.19
C VAL A 171 17.69 1.67 -3.33
N ARG A 172 17.11 1.50 -4.51
CA ARG A 172 17.47 2.28 -5.71
C ARG A 172 16.53 3.47 -5.87
N PHE A 173 17.08 4.66 -5.72
CA PHE A 173 16.35 5.91 -5.94
C PHE A 173 16.64 6.52 -7.31
N GLY A 174 15.71 7.32 -7.81
CA GLY A 174 15.85 8.10 -9.05
C GLY A 174 15.72 7.31 -10.36
N GLU A 175 15.77 5.99 -10.30
CA GLU A 175 15.65 5.12 -11.47
C GLU A 175 14.18 4.83 -11.83
N GLU A 176 13.81 5.02 -13.11
CA GLU A 176 12.53 4.55 -13.66
C GLU A 176 12.45 3.02 -13.68
N ARG A 177 11.61 2.44 -12.82
CA ARG A 177 11.44 0.99 -12.72
C ARG A 177 9.97 0.61 -12.89
N SER A 178 9.70 -0.69 -13.07
CA SER A 178 8.32 -1.16 -13.06
C SER A 178 7.67 -0.83 -11.70
N PRO A 179 6.37 -0.48 -11.66
CA PRO A 179 5.66 -0.20 -10.43
C PRO A 179 5.75 -1.36 -9.45
N PHE A 180 5.69 -2.60 -9.95
CA PHE A 180 5.87 -3.80 -9.14
C PHE A 180 7.20 -3.80 -8.38
N ASN A 181 8.33 -3.53 -9.06
CA ASN A 181 9.65 -3.53 -8.42
C ASN A 181 9.79 -2.42 -7.37
N VAL A 182 9.26 -1.23 -7.64
CA VAL A 182 9.30 -0.14 -6.64
C VAL A 182 8.38 -0.43 -5.46
N HIS A 183 7.18 -0.95 -5.71
CA HIS A 183 6.27 -1.36 -4.64
C HIS A 183 6.84 -2.50 -3.80
N LEU A 184 7.63 -3.41 -4.39
CA LEU A 184 8.34 -4.42 -3.62
C LEU A 184 9.36 -3.80 -2.65
N ASP A 185 10.06 -2.73 -3.03
CA ASP A 185 10.94 -2.01 -2.09
C ASP A 185 10.14 -1.38 -0.94
N GLN A 186 8.99 -0.76 -1.24
CA GLN A 186 8.08 -0.21 -0.22
C GLN A 186 7.52 -1.32 0.70
N VAL A 187 7.22 -2.50 0.15
CA VAL A 187 6.76 -3.68 0.89
C VAL A 187 7.88 -4.25 1.75
N ALA A 188 9.12 -4.29 1.26
CA ALA A 188 10.27 -4.80 1.99
C ALA A 188 10.56 -3.96 3.24
N ASP A 189 10.51 -2.62 3.13
CA ASP A 189 10.61 -1.71 4.26
C ASP A 189 9.61 -2.11 5.36
N ARG A 190 8.33 -2.25 5.00
CA ARG A 190 7.22 -2.54 5.92
C ARG A 190 7.30 -3.94 6.51
N TYR A 191 7.75 -4.92 5.75
CA TYR A 191 7.99 -6.26 6.29
C TYR A 191 9.11 -6.26 7.31
N VAL A 192 10.17 -5.46 7.13
CA VAL A 192 11.21 -5.34 8.17
C VAL A 192 10.63 -4.70 9.43
N LEU A 193 9.83 -3.65 9.30
CA LEU A 193 9.21 -2.97 10.44
C LEU A 193 8.26 -3.90 11.21
N THR A 194 7.45 -4.69 10.52
CA THR A 194 6.45 -5.59 11.14
C THR A 194 6.99 -6.99 11.49
N LYS A 195 8.25 -7.30 11.17
CA LYS A 195 8.82 -8.64 11.33
C LYS A 195 8.79 -9.13 12.78
N GLY A 196 8.08 -10.24 13.01
CA GLY A 196 7.98 -10.90 14.31
C GLY A 196 6.91 -10.30 15.23
N PHE A 197 6.10 -9.38 14.73
CA PHE A 197 4.90 -8.90 15.41
C PHE A 197 3.65 -9.59 14.84
N GLN A 198 2.62 -9.71 15.66
CA GLN A 198 1.27 -9.94 15.16
C GLN A 198 0.82 -8.68 14.40
N LEU A 199 0.52 -8.83 13.12
CA LEU A 199 0.03 -7.73 12.30
C LEU A 199 -1.47 -7.55 12.51
N ILE A 200 -1.86 -6.47 13.19
CA ILE A 200 -3.26 -6.08 13.39
C ILE A 200 -3.65 -5.11 12.29
N ARG A 201 -4.58 -5.52 11.44
CA ARG A 201 -5.13 -4.67 10.38
C ARG A 201 -6.55 -5.01 9.99
N ASP A 202 -7.03 -6.20 10.33
CA ASP A 202 -8.41 -6.61 10.11
C ASP A 202 -9.28 -6.07 11.24
N GLU A 203 -10.37 -5.39 10.89
CA GLU A 203 -11.33 -4.86 11.86
C GLU A 203 -11.90 -5.96 12.77
N LEU A 204 -11.99 -7.21 12.31
CA LEU A 204 -12.40 -8.35 13.15
C LEU A 204 -11.37 -8.69 14.24
N MET A 205 -10.08 -8.42 14.01
CA MET A 205 -9.03 -8.59 15.03
C MET A 205 -9.17 -7.58 16.17
N LEU A 206 -9.92 -6.49 15.97
CA LEU A 206 -10.22 -5.47 16.98
C LEU A 206 -11.42 -5.83 17.85
N GLY A 207 -11.99 -7.03 17.69
CA GLY A 207 -13.19 -7.53 18.35
C GLY A 207 -13.09 -7.77 19.87
N PHE A 208 -12.32 -6.97 20.60
CA PHE A 208 -12.04 -7.06 22.04
C PHE A 208 -13.21 -6.72 22.98
N ASN A 209 -14.46 -6.86 22.51
CA ASN A 209 -15.75 -6.84 23.23
C ASN A 209 -16.49 -5.51 23.55
N ARG A 210 -17.79 -5.51 23.21
CA ARG A 210 -19.02 -5.00 23.92
C ARG A 210 -20.23 -4.82 22.98
N TYR A 211 -20.02 -4.74 21.67
CA TYR A 211 -21.09 -4.46 20.69
C TYR A 211 -21.54 -5.67 19.88
N SER A 212 -20.90 -6.83 20.04
CA SER A 212 -21.34 -8.06 19.39
C SER A 212 -22.46 -8.72 20.19
N ALA A 213 -23.52 -9.13 19.49
CA ALA A 213 -24.55 -9.98 20.06
C ALA A 213 -24.02 -11.37 20.47
N ASP A 214 -22.86 -11.78 19.92
CA ASP A 214 -22.18 -13.03 20.23
C ASP A 214 -20.70 -12.79 20.61
N PRO A 215 -20.41 -12.62 21.92
CA PRO A 215 -19.07 -12.40 22.44
C PRO A 215 -18.09 -13.54 22.13
N ILE A 216 -18.56 -14.78 21.99
CA ILE A 216 -17.70 -15.94 21.76
C ILE A 216 -17.14 -15.88 20.34
N THR A 217 -18.01 -15.67 19.35
CA THR A 217 -17.59 -15.54 17.94
C THR A 217 -16.66 -14.34 17.74
N SER A 218 -16.95 -13.17 18.34
CA SER A 218 -16.05 -12.01 18.24
C SER A 218 -14.69 -12.24 18.90
N GLN A 219 -14.65 -12.93 20.04
CA GLN A 219 -13.41 -13.26 20.71
C GLN A 219 -12.55 -14.24 19.91
N ALA A 220 -13.15 -15.13 19.11
CA ALA A 220 -12.43 -16.06 18.26
C ALA A 220 -11.66 -15.36 17.12
N CYS A 221 -12.13 -14.19 16.67
CA CYS A 221 -11.46 -13.38 15.66
C CYS A 221 -10.45 -12.38 16.26
N ALA A 222 -10.58 -12.05 17.54
CA ALA A 222 -9.79 -11.03 18.19
C ALA A 222 -8.29 -11.42 18.25
N ALA A 223 -7.43 -10.42 18.14
CA ALA A 223 -5.99 -10.62 18.26
C ALA A 223 -5.57 -10.98 19.70
N ASP A 224 -4.63 -11.91 19.87
CA ASP A 224 -3.97 -12.07 21.18
C ASP A 224 -3.02 -10.90 21.48
N LEU A 225 -3.53 -9.88 22.17
CA LEU A 225 -2.78 -8.68 22.54
C LEU A 225 -1.68 -8.92 23.59
N SER A 226 -1.61 -10.11 24.20
CA SER A 226 -0.48 -10.46 25.07
C SER A 226 0.83 -10.64 24.29
N LEU A 227 0.73 -10.88 22.98
CA LEU A 227 1.86 -10.96 22.08
C LEU A 227 2.29 -9.55 21.62
N PRO A 228 3.54 -9.37 21.19
CA PRO A 228 3.96 -8.13 20.52
C PRO A 228 3.15 -7.94 19.22
N SER A 229 2.42 -6.84 19.14
CA SER A 229 1.54 -6.56 18.00
C SER A 229 1.84 -5.20 17.38
N VAL A 230 1.64 -5.10 16.07
CA VAL A 230 1.74 -3.85 15.32
C VAL A 230 0.42 -3.60 14.61
N LEU A 231 -0.22 -2.48 14.93
CA LEU A 231 -1.39 -2.03 14.18
C LEU A 231 -0.92 -1.16 13.00
N THR A 232 -1.36 -1.49 11.78
CA THR A 232 -0.93 -0.80 10.56
C THR A 232 -2.07 -0.05 9.89
N THR A 233 -1.79 1.16 9.39
CA THR A 233 -2.64 1.89 8.46
C THR A 233 -1.82 2.33 7.23
N CYS A 234 -2.50 2.59 6.11
CA CYS A 234 -1.87 3.05 4.87
C CYS A 234 -2.61 4.25 4.28
N GLY A 235 -1.88 5.35 4.09
CA GLY A 235 -2.25 6.47 3.23
C GLY A 235 -1.52 6.42 1.89
N TYR A 236 -2.18 6.84 0.82
CA TYR A 236 -1.63 6.93 -0.53
C TYR A 236 -2.11 8.20 -1.21
N THR A 237 -1.19 8.95 -1.80
CA THR A 237 -1.55 10.14 -2.58
C THR A 237 -1.25 9.91 -4.05
N ASN A 238 -2.07 10.46 -4.94
CA ASN A 238 -1.76 10.52 -6.36
C ASN A 238 -2.41 11.76 -7.01
N CYS A 239 -2.09 12.06 -8.26
CA CYS A 239 -2.83 13.08 -8.99
C CYS A 239 -4.21 12.55 -9.40
N GLY A 240 -5.25 13.40 -9.31
CA GLY A 240 -6.58 13.10 -9.84
C GLY A 240 -6.68 13.01 -11.37
N ASP A 241 -5.56 13.14 -12.08
CA ASP A 241 -5.49 12.94 -13.53
C ASP A 241 -5.90 11.50 -13.89
N ARG A 242 -6.72 11.36 -14.93
CA ARG A 242 -7.25 10.07 -15.39
C ARG A 242 -6.13 9.08 -15.74
N ILE A 243 -5.00 9.56 -16.22
CA ILE A 243 -3.85 8.71 -16.58
C ILE A 243 -3.22 8.01 -15.36
N CYS A 244 -3.52 8.46 -14.13
CA CYS A 244 -2.96 7.90 -12.89
C CYS A 244 -3.76 6.69 -12.34
N GLN A 245 -4.89 6.33 -12.96
CA GLN A 245 -5.78 5.30 -12.43
C GLN A 245 -5.17 3.89 -12.38
N ASN A 246 -4.22 3.55 -13.26
CA ASN A 246 -3.56 2.25 -13.22
C ASN A 246 -2.57 2.15 -12.06
N ALA A 247 -1.80 3.21 -11.79
CA ALA A 247 -0.91 3.28 -10.63
C ALA A 247 -1.64 3.02 -9.31
N VAL A 248 -2.87 3.55 -9.15
CA VAL A 248 -3.71 3.29 -7.96
C VAL A 248 -4.03 1.80 -7.81
N LYS A 249 -4.33 1.10 -8.91
CA LYS A 249 -4.63 -0.35 -8.89
C LYS A 249 -3.40 -1.18 -8.53
N ALA A 250 -2.26 -0.88 -9.14
CA ALA A 250 -1.00 -1.58 -8.86
C ALA A 250 -0.59 -1.43 -7.39
N TYR A 251 -0.76 -0.22 -6.85
CA TYR A 251 -0.56 0.06 -5.42
C TYR A 251 -1.51 -0.76 -4.54
N ALA A 252 -2.81 -0.76 -4.86
CA ALA A 252 -3.81 -1.49 -4.08
C ALA A 252 -3.51 -3.00 -4.03
N GLN A 253 -3.11 -3.59 -5.16
CA GLN A 253 -2.80 -5.02 -5.28
C GLN A 253 -1.48 -5.41 -4.60
N THR A 254 -0.49 -4.52 -4.59
CA THR A 254 0.86 -4.86 -4.12
C THR A 254 1.11 -4.39 -2.69
N VAL A 255 0.75 -3.16 -2.36
CA VAL A 255 1.04 -2.56 -1.05
C VAL A 255 -0.17 -2.65 -0.13
N ALA A 256 -1.30 -2.07 -0.53
CA ALA A 256 -2.45 -1.91 0.36
C ALA A 256 -3.03 -3.27 0.79
N SER A 257 -3.06 -4.24 -0.12
CA SER A 257 -3.49 -5.62 0.14
C SER A 257 -2.74 -6.29 1.30
N ARG A 258 -1.54 -5.80 1.67
CA ARG A 258 -0.70 -6.35 2.74
C ARG A 258 -0.74 -5.53 4.03
N PHE A 259 -0.82 -4.20 3.93
CA PHE A 259 -0.58 -3.30 5.07
C PHE A 259 -1.69 -2.29 5.38
N ALA A 260 -2.66 -2.12 4.48
CA ALA A 260 -3.83 -1.30 4.79
C ALA A 260 -4.76 -2.03 5.75
N SER A 261 -5.58 -1.26 6.46
CA SER A 261 -6.71 -1.77 7.22
C SER A 261 -7.63 -2.59 6.32
N VAL A 262 -8.23 -3.64 6.87
CA VAL A 262 -9.14 -4.54 6.18
C VAL A 262 -10.49 -4.48 6.88
N THR A 263 -11.54 -4.30 6.09
CA THR A 263 -12.93 -4.29 6.58
C THR A 263 -13.31 -5.62 7.20
N GLU A 264 -14.39 -5.63 7.97
CA GLU A 264 -15.09 -6.84 8.39
C GLU A 264 -15.51 -7.78 7.23
N TYR A 265 -15.60 -7.26 6.00
CA TYR A 265 -15.90 -8.02 4.77
C TYR A 265 -14.66 -8.45 3.96
N GLY A 266 -13.45 -8.20 4.45
CA GLY A 266 -12.19 -8.58 3.77
C GLY A 266 -11.66 -7.63 2.69
N GLU A 267 -12.23 -6.42 2.52
CA GLU A 267 -11.74 -5.42 1.57
C GLU A 267 -10.63 -4.54 2.19
N ALA A 268 -9.57 -4.26 1.44
CA ALA A 268 -8.52 -3.34 1.88
C ALA A 268 -8.99 -1.88 1.77
N LYS A 269 -8.88 -1.13 2.87
CA LYS A 269 -9.23 0.30 3.01
C LYS A 269 -7.98 1.16 3.17
N PRO A 270 -7.19 1.44 2.10
CA PRO A 270 -6.19 2.49 2.17
C PRO A 270 -6.87 3.87 2.14
N GLU A 271 -6.31 4.84 2.85
CA GLU A 271 -6.68 6.24 2.72
C GLU A 271 -6.12 6.79 1.41
N VAL A 272 -6.98 7.10 0.44
CA VAL A 272 -6.56 7.55 -0.90
C VAL A 272 -6.89 9.03 -1.10
N PHE A 273 -5.86 9.82 -1.35
CA PHE A 273 -5.98 11.25 -1.64
C PHE A 273 -5.57 11.53 -3.08
N CYS A 274 -6.34 12.39 -3.76
CA CYS A 274 -6.11 12.71 -5.16
C CYS A 274 -5.81 14.21 -5.41
N PRO A 275 -4.84 14.83 -4.69
CA PRO A 275 -4.51 16.24 -4.88
C PRO A 275 -4.11 16.55 -6.33
N THR A 276 -4.53 17.69 -6.87
CA THR A 276 -4.13 18.09 -8.23
C THR A 276 -2.63 18.37 -8.27
N GLY A 277 -1.87 17.70 -9.15
CA GLY A 277 -0.40 17.69 -9.09
C GLY A 277 0.20 16.45 -8.41
N GLY A 278 -0.63 15.68 -7.70
CA GLY A 278 -0.20 14.68 -6.73
C GLY A 278 0.48 15.33 -5.52
N GLY A 279 1.31 14.56 -4.82
CA GLY A 279 1.96 15.01 -3.60
C GLY A 279 0.95 15.14 -2.47
N THR A 280 0.97 16.25 -1.74
CA THR A 280 0.02 16.52 -0.66
C THR A 280 -0.68 17.85 -0.88
N ASP A 281 -1.96 17.99 -0.52
CA ASP A 281 -2.56 19.32 -0.37
C ASP A 281 -1.94 20.07 0.81
N SER A 282 -1.68 19.33 1.89
CA SER A 282 -0.97 19.77 3.09
C SER A 282 -0.47 18.52 3.83
N GLY A 283 0.82 18.45 4.16
CA GLY A 283 1.40 17.35 4.93
C GLY A 283 0.69 17.12 6.28
N PRO A 284 0.40 18.18 7.06
CA PRO A 284 -0.42 18.07 8.27
C PRO A 284 -1.80 17.45 8.06
N THR A 285 -2.55 17.86 7.03
CA THR A 285 -3.88 17.30 6.77
C THR A 285 -3.79 15.81 6.44
N LEU A 286 -2.82 15.42 5.61
CA LEU A 286 -2.62 14.02 5.26
C LEU A 286 -2.24 13.16 6.47
N ALA A 287 -1.29 13.65 7.28
CA ALA A 287 -0.88 12.98 8.52
C ALA A 287 -2.07 12.82 9.47
N HIS A 288 -2.81 13.90 9.72
CA HIS A 288 -3.96 13.92 10.62
C HIS A 288 -5.04 12.93 10.20
N VAL A 289 -5.50 12.98 8.94
CA VAL A 289 -6.58 12.10 8.48
C VAL A 289 -6.13 10.63 8.52
N THR A 290 -4.89 10.34 8.11
CA THR A 290 -4.39 8.95 8.12
C THR A 290 -4.26 8.39 9.54
N VAL A 291 -3.82 9.21 10.51
CA VAL A 291 -3.69 8.80 11.91
C VAL A 291 -5.05 8.74 12.60
N ALA A 292 -5.95 9.70 12.35
CA ALA A 292 -7.28 9.75 12.94
C ALA A 292 -8.14 8.54 12.56
N HIS A 293 -8.00 8.04 11.33
CA HIS A 293 -8.71 6.85 10.85
C HIS A 293 -7.99 5.53 11.18
N GLN A 294 -6.87 5.59 11.92
CA GLN A 294 -6.14 4.39 12.31
C GLN A 294 -6.94 3.54 13.29
N ILE A 295 -7.26 4.10 14.47
CA ILE A 295 -8.09 3.45 15.48
C ILE A 295 -8.50 4.43 16.59
N ASP A 296 -9.65 4.17 17.21
CA ASP A 296 -10.11 4.92 18.38
C ASP A 296 -9.22 4.70 19.61
N LYS A 297 -9.07 5.76 20.42
CA LYS A 297 -8.26 5.77 21.65
C LYS A 297 -8.51 4.58 22.59
N PRO A 298 -9.75 4.13 22.86
CA PRO A 298 -9.98 2.99 23.74
C PRO A 298 -9.34 1.69 23.25
N ILE A 299 -9.38 1.41 21.94
CA ILE A 299 -8.79 0.19 21.39
C ILE A 299 -7.26 0.34 21.30
N ARG A 300 -6.76 1.54 20.97
CA ARG A 300 -5.32 1.86 21.04
C ARG A 300 -4.74 1.56 22.42
N ASN A 301 -5.44 1.98 23.47
CA ASN A 301 -5.03 1.73 24.86
C ASN A 301 -5.01 0.23 25.20
N GLN A 302 -5.92 -0.57 24.64
CA GLN A 302 -5.90 -2.02 24.83
C GLN A 302 -4.65 -2.65 24.20
N ILE A 303 -4.28 -2.22 22.99
CA ILE A 303 -3.05 -2.69 22.32
C ILE A 303 -1.82 -2.35 23.15
N TYR A 304 -1.75 -1.11 23.67
CA TYR A 304 -0.61 -0.65 24.47
C TYR A 304 -0.48 -1.37 25.82
N ASN A 305 -1.62 -1.66 26.46
CA ASN A 305 -1.66 -2.38 27.73
C ASN A 305 -1.46 -3.89 27.57
N GLY A 306 -1.76 -4.46 26.40
CA GLY A 306 -1.59 -5.88 26.13
C GLY A 306 -0.12 -6.30 26.12
N ASN A 307 0.75 -5.49 25.51
CA ASN A 307 2.19 -5.80 25.45
C ASN A 307 3.07 -4.52 25.40
N PRO A 308 4.16 -4.44 26.18
CA PRO A 308 5.04 -3.27 26.22
C PRO A 308 5.81 -3.01 24.91
N HIS A 309 5.90 -4.00 24.02
CA HIS A 309 6.54 -3.83 22.71
C HIS A 309 5.55 -3.45 21.60
N SER A 310 4.24 -3.47 21.87
CA SER A 310 3.23 -3.15 20.87
C SER A 310 3.21 -1.67 20.52
N TYR A 311 3.04 -1.38 19.23
CA TYR A 311 3.16 -0.04 18.67
C TYR A 311 2.23 0.13 17.46
N VAL A 312 2.04 1.38 17.01
CA VAL A 312 1.24 1.69 15.81
C VAL A 312 2.16 2.12 14.67
N LEU A 313 1.90 1.59 13.48
CA LEU A 313 2.63 1.88 12.25
C LEU A 313 1.72 2.65 11.28
N VAL A 314 2.13 3.88 10.96
CA VAL A 314 1.45 4.73 9.98
C VAL A 314 2.30 4.77 8.73
N ASN A 315 1.81 4.14 7.66
CA ASN A 315 2.47 4.12 6.36
C ASN A 315 1.82 5.15 5.45
N ILE A 316 2.61 6.02 4.82
CA ILE A 316 2.09 7.01 3.86
C ILE A 316 2.96 7.04 2.60
N ASP A 317 2.37 6.77 1.45
CA ASP A 317 3.07 6.78 0.17
C ASP A 317 2.66 8.01 -0.66
N ILE A 318 3.60 8.96 -0.80
CA ILE A 318 3.39 10.22 -1.50
C ILE A 318 3.73 10.05 -2.98
N ASN A 319 2.73 9.94 -3.87
CA ASN A 319 2.98 9.95 -5.31
C ASN A 319 2.56 11.28 -5.96
N THR A 320 3.45 11.75 -6.83
CA THR A 320 3.14 12.71 -7.91
C THR A 320 3.18 11.97 -9.25
N HIS A 321 3.04 12.69 -10.36
CA HIS A 321 3.19 12.08 -11.67
C HIS A 321 3.81 13.01 -12.71
N CYS A 322 4.41 12.41 -13.72
CA CYS A 322 4.94 13.08 -14.90
C CYS A 322 4.64 12.23 -16.13
N GLY A 323 4.13 12.84 -17.18
CA GLY A 323 3.87 12.20 -18.45
C GLY A 323 5.16 11.96 -19.20
N HIS A 324 5.23 10.80 -19.84
CA HIS A 324 6.26 10.39 -20.76
C HIS A 324 5.61 10.21 -22.13
N TYR A 325 6.05 11.01 -23.11
CA TYR A 325 5.66 10.89 -24.50
C TYR A 325 6.87 10.57 -25.37
N ASP A 326 6.85 9.39 -25.98
CA ASP A 326 7.85 8.95 -26.95
C ASP A 326 7.31 9.18 -28.37
N SER A 327 8.01 10.02 -29.13
CA SER A 327 7.71 10.27 -30.55
C SER A 327 8.59 9.46 -31.51
N GLY A 328 9.34 8.47 -31.01
CA GLY A 328 10.32 7.67 -31.76
C GLY A 328 11.74 8.25 -31.67
N ASP A 329 11.88 9.52 -32.06
CA ASP A 329 13.20 10.18 -32.09
C ASP A 329 13.56 10.87 -30.76
N LYS A 330 12.57 11.16 -29.92
CA LYS A 330 12.74 11.95 -28.70
C LYS A 330 11.73 11.58 -27.63
N ILE A 331 12.22 11.47 -26.39
CA ILE A 331 11.37 11.40 -25.21
C ILE A 331 11.10 12.81 -24.69
N THR A 332 9.82 13.09 -24.45
CA THR A 332 9.36 14.33 -23.83
C THR A 332 8.72 14.02 -22.48
N PHE A 333 9.33 14.53 -21.40
CA PHE A 333 8.70 14.52 -20.08
C PHE A 333 7.77 15.72 -19.93
N GLY A 334 6.72 15.57 -19.12
CA GLY A 334 5.68 16.58 -18.94
C GLY A 334 4.54 16.47 -19.97
N LYS A 335 4.55 15.45 -20.84
CA LYS A 335 3.47 15.18 -21.79
C LYS A 335 3.15 13.69 -21.84
N ALA A 336 1.88 13.36 -22.03
CA ALA A 336 1.45 11.99 -22.29
C ALA A 336 0.32 11.97 -23.32
N GLN A 337 0.23 10.88 -24.07
CA GLN A 337 -0.86 10.62 -25.00
C GLN A 337 -1.69 9.46 -24.46
N GLU A 338 -2.86 9.71 -23.87
CA GLU A 338 -3.60 8.63 -23.18
C GLU A 338 -4.06 7.47 -24.08
N SER A 339 -4.21 7.71 -25.38
CA SER A 339 -4.46 6.67 -26.37
C SER A 339 -4.14 7.16 -27.78
N LYS A 340 -3.99 6.23 -28.73
CA LYS A 340 -3.78 6.54 -30.15
C LYS A 340 -4.88 7.43 -30.79
N PHE A 341 -6.01 7.63 -30.11
CA PHE A 341 -7.13 8.43 -30.58
C PHE A 341 -7.21 9.82 -29.94
N ARG A 342 -6.30 10.17 -29.03
CA ARG A 342 -6.24 11.49 -28.38
C ARG A 342 -4.93 12.17 -28.71
N ASP A 343 -4.91 13.49 -28.70
CA ASP A 343 -3.66 14.25 -28.80
C ASP A 343 -2.83 14.11 -27.53
N ALA A 344 -1.51 14.19 -27.68
CA ALA A 344 -0.60 14.31 -26.53
C ALA A 344 -0.85 15.65 -25.81
N ARG A 345 -0.94 15.61 -24.48
CA ARG A 345 -1.23 16.78 -23.63
C ARG A 345 -0.28 16.84 -22.45
N ALA A 346 -0.25 17.99 -21.79
CA ALA A 346 0.54 18.16 -20.58
C ALA A 346 0.09 17.19 -19.49
N ALA A 347 1.05 16.47 -18.91
CA ALA A 347 0.86 15.54 -17.80
C ALA A 347 2.15 15.57 -16.96
N CYS A 348 2.13 15.90 -15.67
CA CYS A 348 1.03 16.51 -14.95
C CYS A 348 0.70 17.91 -15.48
N GLY A 349 -0.55 18.12 -15.92
CA GLY A 349 -0.99 19.43 -16.41
C GLY A 349 -0.82 20.55 -15.39
N ALA A 350 -0.94 20.25 -14.09
CA ALA A 350 -0.79 21.23 -13.02
C ALA A 350 0.66 21.65 -12.79
N ILE A 351 1.61 20.70 -12.77
CA ILE A 351 3.04 21.00 -12.62
C ILE A 351 3.54 21.77 -13.85
N VAL A 352 3.20 21.28 -15.05
CA VAL A 352 3.57 21.94 -16.30
C VAL A 352 2.98 23.35 -16.37
N GLY A 353 1.70 23.50 -16.03
CA GLY A 353 1.02 24.80 -16.00
C GLY A 353 1.61 25.76 -14.97
N THR A 354 2.01 25.26 -13.80
CA THR A 354 2.67 26.06 -12.76
C THR A 354 3.98 26.65 -13.27
N LEU A 355 4.84 25.83 -13.88
CA LEU A 355 6.16 26.28 -14.33
C LEU A 355 6.14 27.13 -15.61
N THR A 356 5.22 26.86 -16.53
CA THR A 356 5.19 27.52 -17.85
C THR A 356 4.22 28.71 -17.94
N GLY A 357 3.26 28.79 -17.03
CA GLY A 357 2.18 29.78 -17.07
C GLY A 357 1.58 30.03 -15.69
N TYR A 358 2.45 30.30 -14.71
CA TYR A 358 2.04 30.55 -13.32
C TYR A 358 0.90 31.59 -13.26
N ASN A 359 -0.11 31.29 -12.44
CA ASN A 359 -1.27 32.14 -12.25
C ASN A 359 -1.54 32.25 -10.74
N PRO A 360 -1.33 33.42 -10.12
CA PRO A 360 -1.52 33.58 -8.68
C PRO A 360 -2.98 33.41 -8.23
N ASN A 361 -3.94 33.47 -9.17
CA ASN A 361 -5.35 33.22 -8.90
C ASN A 361 -5.74 31.73 -8.98
N ASN A 362 -4.82 30.85 -9.38
CA ASN A 362 -5.01 29.42 -9.37
C ASN A 362 -4.41 28.82 -8.09
N GLY A 363 -5.26 28.39 -7.15
CA GLY A 363 -4.82 27.83 -5.86
C GLY A 363 -3.87 26.63 -6.00
N VAL A 364 -4.01 25.84 -7.07
CA VAL A 364 -3.10 24.71 -7.35
C VAL A 364 -1.70 25.22 -7.72
N HIS A 365 -1.60 26.29 -8.51
CA HIS A 365 -0.30 26.87 -8.88
C HIS A 365 0.39 27.46 -7.65
N VAL A 366 -0.36 28.18 -6.80
CA VAL A 366 0.15 28.74 -5.55
C VAL A 366 0.71 27.65 -4.65
N ARG A 367 -0.05 26.56 -4.47
CA ARG A 367 0.37 25.40 -3.67
C ARG A 367 1.61 24.73 -4.24
N LEU A 368 1.62 24.41 -5.54
CA LEU A 368 2.77 23.75 -6.17
C LEU A 368 4.03 24.61 -6.14
N ARG A 369 3.91 25.93 -6.30
CA ARG A 369 5.03 26.86 -6.10
C ARG A 369 5.53 26.86 -4.66
N ALA A 370 4.64 26.78 -3.67
CA ALA A 370 5.02 26.65 -2.27
C ALA A 370 5.73 25.32 -1.96
N ASP A 371 5.26 24.21 -2.55
CA ASP A 371 5.91 22.89 -2.44
C ASP A 371 7.28 22.86 -3.12
N LEU A 372 7.43 23.53 -4.26
CA LEU A 372 8.73 23.68 -4.92
C LEU A 372 9.67 24.58 -4.09
N GLY A 373 9.14 25.63 -3.48
CA GLY A 373 9.93 26.73 -2.94
C GLY A 373 10.33 27.72 -4.04
N GLU A 374 10.57 28.98 -3.66
CA GLU A 374 10.75 30.08 -4.61
C GLU A 374 11.97 29.88 -5.52
N GLU A 375 13.11 29.50 -4.95
CA GLU A 375 14.36 29.32 -5.70
C GLU A 375 14.24 28.21 -6.76
N ASN A 376 13.61 27.09 -6.40
CA ASN A 376 13.38 25.99 -7.34
C ASN A 376 12.36 26.36 -8.40
N PHE A 377 11.28 27.07 -8.03
CA PHE A 377 10.27 27.55 -8.96
C PHE A 377 10.92 28.48 -10.00
N GLU A 378 11.66 29.48 -9.56
CA GLU A 378 12.36 30.41 -10.46
C GLU A 378 13.37 29.68 -11.35
N PHE A 379 14.16 28.76 -10.79
CA PHE A 379 15.12 27.98 -11.55
C PHE A 379 14.44 27.12 -12.63
N LEU A 380 13.44 26.31 -12.25
CA LEU A 380 12.76 25.36 -13.15
C LEU A 380 11.84 26.04 -14.17
N SER A 381 11.37 27.27 -13.91
CA SER A 381 10.62 28.06 -14.87
C SER A 381 11.51 28.67 -15.97
N ASN A 382 12.78 28.94 -15.66
CA ASN A 382 13.68 29.66 -16.56
C ASN A 382 14.79 28.78 -17.17
N ASN A 383 15.07 27.62 -16.56
CA ASN A 383 16.15 26.73 -16.97
C ASN A 383 15.61 25.33 -17.29
N LYS A 384 16.34 24.65 -18.16
CA LYS A 384 16.05 23.25 -18.50
C LYS A 384 17.07 22.34 -17.82
N ILE A 385 16.57 21.25 -17.26
CA ILE A 385 17.42 20.12 -16.86
C ILE A 385 17.34 19.10 -17.98
N LEU A 386 18.48 18.84 -18.62
CA LEU A 386 18.59 17.91 -19.74
C LEU A 386 19.26 16.62 -19.30
N ALA A 387 18.78 15.49 -19.83
CA ALA A 387 19.50 14.24 -19.79
C ALA A 387 20.64 14.23 -20.83
N ASP A 388 21.49 13.21 -20.75
CA ASP A 388 22.67 13.02 -21.62
C ASP A 388 22.37 12.92 -23.13
N ASP A 389 21.16 12.50 -23.48
CA ASP A 389 20.65 12.45 -24.85
C ASP A 389 19.95 13.75 -25.31
N GLY A 390 19.88 14.76 -24.44
CA GLY A 390 19.20 16.03 -24.69
C GLY A 390 17.68 16.03 -24.39
N SER A 391 17.12 14.95 -23.82
CA SER A 391 15.73 14.95 -23.35
C SER A 391 15.54 15.91 -22.17
N ASP A 392 14.46 16.68 -22.21
CA ASP A 392 14.12 17.66 -21.19
C ASP A 392 13.37 16.98 -20.04
N VAL A 393 14.01 16.89 -18.86
CA VAL A 393 13.48 16.21 -17.66
C VAL A 393 12.99 17.19 -16.59
N THR A 394 12.91 18.49 -16.92
CA THR A 394 12.57 19.56 -15.97
C THR A 394 11.28 19.29 -15.20
N PHE A 395 10.23 18.83 -15.89
CA PHE A 395 8.94 18.50 -15.26
C PHE A 395 8.98 17.24 -14.40
N LEU A 396 9.85 16.28 -14.73
CA LEU A 396 10.07 15.08 -13.92
C LEU A 396 10.79 15.45 -12.61
N VAL A 397 11.80 16.32 -12.68
CA VAL A 397 12.49 16.87 -11.50
C VAL A 397 11.52 17.65 -10.62
N ALA A 398 10.68 18.52 -11.20
CA ALA A 398 9.67 19.25 -10.47
C ALA A 398 8.70 18.31 -9.72
N ALA A 399 8.23 17.25 -10.39
CA ALA A 399 7.37 16.23 -9.77
C ALA A 399 8.07 15.49 -8.62
N ALA A 400 9.36 15.19 -8.76
CA ALA A 400 10.16 14.56 -7.70
C ALA A 400 10.36 15.50 -6.49
N ILE A 401 10.62 16.79 -6.72
CA ILE A 401 10.76 17.77 -5.62
C ILE A 401 9.43 17.89 -4.86
N VAL A 402 8.30 18.00 -5.56
CA VAL A 402 6.98 18.09 -4.93
C VAL A 402 6.67 16.85 -4.09
N SER A 403 7.00 15.64 -4.57
CA SER A 403 6.77 14.41 -3.79
C SER A 403 7.68 14.33 -2.56
N VAL A 404 8.98 14.65 -2.70
CA VAL A 404 9.95 14.65 -1.59
C VAL A 404 9.60 15.73 -0.55
N GLN A 405 9.17 16.91 -0.98
CA GLN A 405 8.74 17.96 -0.06
C GLN A 405 7.44 17.59 0.67
N GLY A 406 6.48 16.97 -0.03
CA GLY A 406 5.26 16.41 0.56
C GLY A 406 5.58 15.35 1.63
N MET A 407 6.53 14.45 1.35
CA MET A 407 7.04 13.48 2.32
C MET A 407 7.62 14.18 3.56
N ARG A 408 8.50 15.17 3.39
CA ARG A 408 9.11 15.93 4.50
C ARG A 408 8.08 16.66 5.35
N ASN A 409 7.11 17.31 4.71
CA ASN A 409 6.02 18.00 5.41
C ASN A 409 5.17 17.01 6.23
N THR A 410 4.92 15.82 5.68
CA THR A 410 4.16 14.75 6.35
C THR A 410 4.94 14.16 7.52
N LEU A 411 6.24 13.86 7.35
CA LEU A 411 7.13 13.40 8.43
C LEU A 411 7.16 14.40 9.58
N ARG A 412 7.27 15.70 9.28
CA ARG A 412 7.24 16.75 10.32
C ARG A 412 5.91 16.76 11.07
N ALA A 413 4.79 16.69 10.36
CA ALA A 413 3.47 16.67 10.99
C ALA A 413 3.25 15.44 11.88
N LEU A 414 3.68 14.26 11.42
CA LEU A 414 3.63 13.03 12.22
C LEU A 414 4.45 13.17 13.51
N ALA A 415 5.65 13.76 13.43
CA ALA A 415 6.54 13.93 14.57
C ALA A 415 6.05 14.96 15.59
N GLU A 416 5.51 16.08 15.12
CA GLU A 416 5.16 17.22 15.97
C GLU A 416 3.75 17.11 16.54
N ASN A 417 2.80 16.54 15.79
CA ASN A 417 1.37 16.69 16.10
C ASN A 417 0.61 15.37 16.28
N GLU A 418 0.99 14.29 15.58
CA GLU A 418 0.10 13.13 15.45
C GLU A 418 0.56 11.90 16.24
N LEU A 419 1.86 11.59 16.24
CA LEU A 419 2.37 10.36 16.84
C LEU A 419 2.81 10.58 18.30
N ASP A 420 2.48 9.61 19.14
CA ASP A 420 3.05 9.45 20.48
C ASP A 420 4.32 8.58 20.44
N GLU A 421 4.90 8.25 21.59
CA GLU A 421 6.12 7.45 21.71
C GLU A 421 5.99 6.04 21.18
N ARG A 422 4.76 5.52 21.04
CA ARG A 422 4.45 4.21 20.46
C ARG A 422 4.05 4.32 18.98
N GLY A 423 4.13 5.51 18.39
CA GLY A 423 3.91 5.74 16.97
C GLY A 423 5.19 5.63 16.16
N LEU A 424 5.15 4.82 15.10
CA LEU A 424 6.15 4.79 14.03
C LEU A 424 5.51 5.28 12.74
N GLY A 425 6.03 6.38 12.20
CA GLY A 425 5.69 6.86 10.86
C GLY A 425 6.68 6.33 9.84
N HIS A 426 6.21 5.80 8.71
CA HIS A 426 7.00 5.51 7.53
C HIS A 426 6.36 6.21 6.32
N VAL A 427 7.13 7.07 5.65
CA VAL A 427 6.64 7.86 4.53
C VAL A 427 7.56 7.70 3.33
N THR A 428 6.99 7.48 2.14
CA THR A 428 7.76 7.41 0.89
C THR A 428 7.37 8.52 -0.08
N ALA A 429 8.25 8.82 -1.02
CA ALA A 429 8.02 9.74 -2.12
C ALA A 429 8.32 9.05 -3.46
N CYS A 430 7.38 9.11 -4.39
CA CYS A 430 7.48 8.51 -5.71
C CYS A 430 6.91 9.44 -6.80
N VAL A 431 7.33 9.20 -8.05
CA VAL A 431 6.71 9.80 -9.24
C VAL A 431 6.23 8.69 -10.16
N ASN A 432 4.94 8.69 -10.48
CA ASN A 432 4.41 7.87 -11.56
C ASN A 432 4.83 8.47 -12.91
N VAL A 433 5.61 7.74 -13.69
CA VAL A 433 5.99 8.13 -15.05
C VAL A 433 5.00 7.50 -16.02
N ASN A 434 3.98 8.26 -16.39
CA ASN A 434 2.85 7.74 -17.15
C ASN A 434 3.17 7.69 -18.63
N ASN A 435 2.94 6.53 -19.25
CA ASN A 435 2.86 6.41 -20.70
C ASN A 435 1.47 5.93 -21.13
N ALA A 436 1.21 5.99 -22.44
CA ALA A 436 -0.06 5.65 -23.09
C ALA A 436 -0.51 4.19 -22.94
N GLY A 437 0.21 3.35 -22.19
CA GLY A 437 0.17 1.90 -22.32
C GLY A 437 0.32 1.15 -21.00
N PRO A 438 0.51 -0.19 -21.06
CA PRO A 438 0.67 -1.04 -19.88
C PRO A 438 2.02 -0.86 -19.16
N ASP A 439 2.86 0.06 -19.66
CA ASP A 439 4.28 0.17 -19.35
C ASP A 439 4.59 1.33 -18.42
N GLU A 440 3.61 1.77 -17.65
CA GLU A 440 3.80 2.83 -16.66
C GLU A 440 5.01 2.49 -15.78
N CYS A 441 5.89 3.45 -15.59
CA CYS A 441 7.05 3.31 -14.73
C CYS A 441 6.86 4.14 -13.46
N LEU A 442 7.68 3.86 -12.46
CA LEU A 442 7.68 4.56 -11.19
C LEU A 442 9.12 4.91 -10.85
N VAL A 443 9.33 6.15 -10.42
CA VAL A 443 10.61 6.60 -9.86
C VAL A 443 10.46 6.66 -8.36
N TYR A 444 11.23 5.84 -7.64
CA TYR A 444 11.32 5.94 -6.18
C TYR A 444 12.23 7.12 -5.84
N CYS A 445 11.70 8.17 -5.21
CA CYS A 445 12.46 9.40 -4.96
C CYS A 445 13.14 9.39 -3.61
N ALA A 446 12.40 9.09 -2.54
CA ALA A 446 12.92 9.11 -1.18
C ALA A 446 12.05 8.29 -0.22
N ARG A 447 12.61 7.96 0.94
CA ARG A 447 11.90 7.37 2.08
C ARG A 447 12.30 8.04 3.38
N GLY A 448 11.43 8.00 4.37
CA GLY A 448 11.73 8.50 5.70
C GLY A 448 10.92 7.83 6.81
N THR A 449 11.44 7.92 8.03
CA THR A 449 10.78 7.40 9.24
C THR A 449 10.73 8.43 10.35
N VAL A 450 9.66 8.42 11.13
CA VAL A 450 9.50 9.17 12.39
C VAL A 450 9.40 8.17 13.53
N PHE A 451 10.39 8.15 14.41
CA PHE A 451 10.36 7.27 15.58
C PHE A 451 11.36 7.71 16.64
N ASP A 452 10.99 7.57 17.91
CA ASP A 452 11.91 7.70 19.05
C ASP A 452 12.73 9.00 19.02
N GLY A 453 12.04 10.10 18.71
CA GLY A 453 12.62 11.45 18.69
C GLY A 453 13.55 11.68 17.50
N LYS A 454 13.51 10.82 16.48
CA LYS A 454 14.29 10.96 15.24
C LYS A 454 13.41 10.93 14.00
N ILE A 455 13.65 11.89 13.12
CA ILE A 455 13.26 11.83 11.72
C ILE A 455 14.49 11.41 10.93
N LYS A 456 14.44 10.27 10.25
CA LYS A 456 15.48 9.80 9.33
C LYS A 456 14.95 9.86 7.90
N GLU A 457 15.77 10.29 6.94
CA GLU A 457 15.41 10.39 5.52
C GLU A 457 16.56 9.94 4.61
N GLN A 458 16.23 9.36 3.45
CA GLN A 458 17.19 8.92 2.43
C GLN A 458 16.58 9.06 1.03
N GLY A 459 17.37 9.50 0.06
CA GLY A 459 16.98 9.59 -1.35
C GLY A 459 17.32 10.95 -1.97
N LEU A 460 16.61 11.29 -3.05
CA LEU A 460 16.74 12.57 -3.73
C LEU A 460 16.39 13.73 -2.79
N GLY A 461 17.05 14.88 -2.95
CA GLY A 461 16.74 16.09 -2.18
C GLY A 461 15.76 17.01 -2.90
N THR A 462 15.67 18.27 -2.47
CA THR A 462 14.69 19.23 -3.00
C THR A 462 15.31 20.38 -3.80
N ASP A 463 16.63 20.55 -3.77
CA ASP A 463 17.34 21.59 -4.52
C ASP A 463 17.48 21.22 -6.00
N ALA A 464 16.74 21.92 -6.86
CA ALA A 464 16.66 21.67 -8.30
C ALA A 464 18.03 21.78 -9.00
N THR A 465 18.93 22.62 -8.49
CA THR A 465 20.24 22.85 -9.11
C THR A 465 21.19 21.66 -8.98
N LYS A 466 20.89 20.74 -8.05
CA LYS A 466 21.66 19.52 -7.79
C LYS A 466 21.20 18.31 -8.61
N TYR A 467 20.13 18.45 -9.38
CA TYR A 467 19.63 17.37 -10.21
C TYR A 467 20.40 17.27 -11.52
N THR A 468 20.76 16.04 -11.87
CA THR A 468 21.17 15.67 -13.24
C THR A 468 20.40 14.42 -13.67
N ALA A 469 20.45 14.07 -14.95
CA ALA A 469 19.75 12.91 -15.46
C ALA A 469 20.59 12.16 -16.50
N ARG A 470 20.41 10.85 -16.54
CA ARG A 470 20.96 9.99 -17.60
C ARG A 470 19.87 9.12 -18.18
N THR A 471 19.96 8.90 -19.48
CA THR A 471 19.12 7.92 -20.16
C THR A 471 19.81 6.56 -20.20
N TYR A 472 19.01 5.51 -20.21
CA TYR A 472 19.48 4.14 -20.40
C TYR A 472 18.39 3.30 -21.06
N VAL A 473 18.77 2.15 -21.58
CA VAL A 473 17.82 1.17 -22.12
C VAL A 473 17.55 0.13 -21.04
N GLY A 474 16.31 0.05 -20.58
CA GLY A 474 15.87 -0.95 -19.62
C GLY A 474 15.92 -2.37 -20.19
N ALA A 475 15.79 -3.37 -19.32
CA ALA A 475 15.73 -4.78 -19.74
C ALA A 475 14.54 -5.09 -20.68
N ASP A 476 13.50 -4.26 -20.66
CA ASP A 476 12.36 -4.28 -21.57
C ASP A 476 12.66 -3.66 -22.95
N GLY A 477 13.90 -3.25 -23.19
CA GLY A 477 14.32 -2.59 -24.43
C GLY A 477 13.85 -1.14 -24.54
N LYS A 478 13.22 -0.58 -23.50
CA LYS A 478 12.68 0.79 -23.52
C LYS A 478 13.67 1.77 -22.97
N LYS A 479 13.69 2.95 -23.55
CA LYS A 479 14.52 4.05 -23.08
C LYS A 479 13.87 4.69 -21.85
N LYS A 480 14.66 4.83 -20.78
CA LYS A 480 14.27 5.25 -19.43
C LYS A 480 15.23 6.31 -18.91
N VAL A 481 14.82 7.04 -17.88
CA VAL A 481 15.67 8.02 -17.18
C VAL A 481 16.03 7.55 -15.77
N LYS A 482 17.27 7.84 -15.38
CA LYS A 482 17.74 7.83 -14.00
C LYS A 482 18.05 9.27 -13.58
N LEU A 483 17.31 9.77 -12.59
CA LEU A 483 17.61 11.01 -11.89
C LEU A 483 18.77 10.77 -10.91
N LEU A 484 19.74 11.68 -10.94
CA LEU A 484 20.88 11.72 -10.03
C LEU A 484 20.81 13.01 -9.21
N TYR A 485 21.39 13.01 -8.01
CA TYR A 485 21.26 14.14 -7.08
C TYR A 485 22.55 14.42 -6.31
N GLY A 486 23.01 15.66 -6.36
CA GLY A 486 24.21 16.11 -5.64
C GLY A 486 25.45 15.38 -6.13
N ASN A 487 26.19 14.75 -5.20
CA ASN A 487 27.42 14.00 -5.51
C ASN A 487 27.14 12.54 -5.88
N VAL A 488 25.89 12.09 -5.84
CA VAL A 488 25.51 10.72 -6.24
C VAL A 488 25.69 10.61 -7.75
N SER A 489 26.56 9.70 -8.16
CA SER A 489 26.84 9.41 -9.56
C SER A 489 26.33 8.01 -9.91
N VAL A 490 26.49 7.59 -11.17
CA VAL A 490 26.21 6.20 -11.55
C VAL A 490 27.14 5.21 -10.84
N GLU A 491 28.29 5.68 -10.36
CA GLU A 491 29.32 4.86 -9.70
C GLU A 491 29.19 4.88 -8.16
N VAL A 492 28.57 5.93 -7.61
CA VAL A 492 28.30 6.10 -6.17
C VAL A 492 26.79 6.14 -5.98
N GLU A 493 26.17 4.98 -5.79
CA GLU A 493 24.71 4.83 -5.64
C GLU A 493 24.20 5.05 -4.21
N GLU A 494 25.10 5.33 -3.25
CA GLU A 494 24.72 5.38 -1.85
C GLU A 494 24.24 6.78 -1.45
N PHE A 495 22.93 6.89 -1.21
CA PHE A 495 22.33 8.08 -0.63
C PHE A 495 22.57 8.11 0.88
N MET A 496 23.17 9.18 1.37
CA MET A 496 23.39 9.39 2.80
C MET A 496 22.07 9.48 3.56
N ILE A 497 22.01 8.83 4.72
CA ILE A 497 20.88 8.96 5.64
C ILE A 497 21.03 10.26 6.44
N SER A 498 20.07 11.16 6.27
CA SER A 498 19.95 12.37 7.06
C SER A 498 19.14 12.07 8.33
N THR A 499 19.52 12.67 9.47
CA THR A 499 18.83 12.49 10.76
C THR A 499 18.57 13.86 11.39
N ARG A 500 17.35 14.08 11.88
CA ARG A 500 16.94 15.24 12.67
C ARG A 500 16.26 14.78 13.94
N THR A 501 16.39 15.55 15.03
CA THR A 501 15.77 15.21 16.31
C THR A 501 14.49 16.01 16.57
N TYR A 502 13.55 15.45 17.30
CA TYR A 502 12.31 16.10 17.74
C TYR A 502 11.92 15.64 19.15
N ASN A 503 11.03 16.39 19.80
CA ASN A 503 10.50 16.04 21.12
C ASN A 503 9.39 14.99 20.99
N VAL A 504 9.55 13.86 21.68
CA VAL A 504 8.57 12.78 21.64
C VAL A 504 7.35 13.12 22.49
N ASN A 505 6.16 13.10 21.89
CA ASN A 505 4.89 13.20 22.61
C ASN A 505 4.67 11.94 23.44
N LYS A 506 4.24 12.09 24.69
CA LYS A 506 3.93 10.96 25.58
C LYS A 506 2.46 10.55 25.43
N ALA A 507 2.20 9.25 25.48
CA ALA A 507 0.89 8.66 25.40
C ALA A 507 0.16 9.00 26.70
N SER A 508 -0.89 9.82 26.57
CA SER A 508 -1.71 10.31 27.67
C SER A 508 -2.94 9.48 27.94
#